data_AF-A0A957WFF2-F1
#
_entry.id   AF-A0A957WFF2-F1
#
_cell.length_a   1.000
_cell.length_b   1.000
_cell.length_c   1.000
_cell.angle_alpha   90.00
_cell.angle_beta   90.00
_cell.angle_gamma   90.00
#
_symmetry.space_group_name_H-M   'P 1'
#
loop_
_entity.id
_entity.type
_entity.pdbx_description
1 polymer ?
#
loop_
_entity_poly.entity_id
_entity_poly.type
_entity_poly.pdbx_seq_one_letter_code
_entity_poly.pdbx_strand_id
1 'polypeptide(L)'
;MSKPKSRLITSEMMQKGEIPLLFTGGACNIQDVSGPVRNPGRDPLAHWLDEQGWSYFDPQIHPSTHGREYVWGIDGPQEKRARDEAKLRIYEITATTISAVTMLEIMDDARRNLKSVVWFNEGKNFAPIGIGDRDALLDNRALRQRVGETVYWHLRAYVDAGRQLRNELLLMLADCPSIVVVNSFDELKAAITYLLRD
;
A
#
# COMPACT_ATOMS: atom_id res chain seq x y z
N MET A 1 9.05 28.87 -8.06
CA MET A 1 7.78 28.38 -7.48
C MET A 1 8.12 27.55 -6.25
N SER A 2 7.58 27.85 -5.07
CA SER A 2 7.80 27.03 -3.86
C SER A 2 7.16 25.67 -4.05
N LYS A 3 7.86 24.59 -3.71
CA LYS A 3 7.26 23.24 -3.70
C LYS A 3 6.00 23.26 -2.80
N PRO A 4 4.91 22.59 -3.20
CA PRO A 4 3.75 22.45 -2.33
C PRO A 4 4.18 21.89 -0.97
N LYS A 5 3.65 22.46 0.11
CA LYS A 5 3.93 21.99 1.46
C LYS A 5 3.20 20.67 1.66
N SER A 6 3.94 19.61 1.95
CA SER A 6 3.35 18.30 2.21
C SER A 6 2.35 18.35 3.36
N ARG A 7 1.26 17.59 3.22
CA ARG A 7 0.17 17.40 4.17
C ARG A 7 0.24 16.04 4.89
N LEU A 8 1.36 15.35 4.73
CA LEU A 8 1.67 14.12 5.45
C LEU A 8 1.69 14.37 6.97
N ILE A 9 0.90 13.58 7.69
CA ILE A 9 0.87 13.51 9.15
C ILE A 9 1.83 12.40 9.58
N THR A 10 2.83 12.72 10.39
CA THR A 10 3.80 11.74 10.92
C THR A 10 3.33 11.14 12.25
N SER A 11 3.98 10.07 12.70
CA SER A 11 3.74 9.49 14.03
C SER A 11 3.93 10.49 15.17
N GLU A 12 4.90 11.40 15.08
CA GLU A 12 5.10 12.46 16.08
C GLU A 12 3.95 13.47 16.10
N MET A 13 3.38 13.78 14.94
CA MET A 13 2.22 14.65 14.82
C MET A 13 0.98 13.97 15.39
N MET A 14 0.81 12.66 15.13
CA MET A 14 -0.23 11.83 15.77
C MET A 14 -0.10 11.83 17.30
N GLN A 15 1.11 11.68 17.84
CA GLN A 15 1.38 11.74 19.28
C GLN A 15 1.00 13.12 19.89
N LYS A 16 1.08 14.19 19.11
CA LYS A 16 0.66 15.54 19.50
C LYS A 16 -0.84 15.79 19.30
N GLY A 17 -1.58 14.81 18.79
CA GLY A 17 -3.03 14.86 18.63
C GLY A 17 -3.51 15.27 17.24
N GLU A 18 -2.62 15.37 16.24
CA GLU A 18 -3.06 15.56 14.85
C GLU A 18 -3.73 14.28 14.33
N ILE A 19 -4.75 14.45 13.50
CA ILE A 19 -5.53 13.34 12.92
C ILE A 19 -5.55 13.52 11.40
N PRO A 20 -5.15 12.50 10.62
CA PRO A 20 -5.19 12.57 9.17
C PRO A 20 -6.63 12.49 8.67
N LEU A 21 -6.93 13.18 7.57
CA LEU A 21 -8.19 12.99 6.87
C LEU A 21 -8.23 11.61 6.19
N LEU A 22 -7.11 11.18 5.62
CA LEU A 22 -6.98 9.91 4.91
C LEU A 22 -5.87 9.02 5.50
N PHE A 23 -6.09 7.72 5.52
CA PHE A 23 -5.03 6.74 5.73
C PHE A 23 -4.67 6.10 4.39
N THR A 24 -3.40 6.12 4.01
CA THR A 24 -2.92 5.44 2.80
C THR A 24 -2.12 4.21 3.21
N GLY A 25 -2.63 3.00 2.99
CA GLY A 25 -1.94 1.73 3.23
C GLY A 25 -1.53 1.03 1.93
N GLY A 26 -0.94 -0.18 2.04
CA GLY A 26 -0.78 -1.08 0.89
C GLY A 26 0.59 -1.19 0.25
N ALA A 27 1.40 -0.13 0.27
CA ALA A 27 2.77 -0.22 -0.21
C ALA A 27 3.71 -0.65 0.92
N CYS A 28 4.30 -1.82 0.77
CA CYS A 28 5.43 -2.24 1.59
C CYS A 28 6.75 -1.85 0.93
N ASN A 29 7.76 -1.59 1.76
CA ASN A 29 9.13 -1.66 1.30
C ASN A 29 9.45 -3.10 0.90
N ILE A 30 10.19 -3.27 -0.18
CA ILE A 30 10.58 -4.58 -0.69
C ILE A 30 12.02 -4.84 -0.32
N GLN A 31 12.27 -5.97 0.35
CA GLN A 31 13.63 -6.38 0.64
C GLN A 31 14.29 -6.89 -0.65
N ASP A 32 15.32 -6.18 -1.11
CA ASP A 32 16.24 -6.67 -2.13
C ASP A 32 17.58 -7.12 -1.50
N VAL A 33 18.53 -7.51 -2.34
CA VAL A 33 19.87 -7.99 -1.90
C VAL A 33 20.75 -6.89 -1.31
N SER A 34 20.41 -5.62 -1.54
CA SER A 34 21.11 -4.43 -1.04
C SER A 34 20.43 -3.80 0.18
N GLY A 35 19.15 -4.10 0.42
CA GLY A 35 18.39 -3.55 1.54
C GLY A 35 16.90 -3.40 1.24
N PRO A 36 16.15 -2.72 2.12
CA PRO A 36 14.78 -2.33 1.84
C PRO A 36 14.73 -1.27 0.71
N VAL A 37 13.92 -1.53 -0.31
CA VAL A 37 13.62 -0.63 -1.41
C VAL A 37 12.23 -0.04 -1.21
N ARG A 38 12.12 1.29 -1.25
CA ARG A 38 10.82 1.97 -1.19
C ARG A 38 10.02 1.72 -2.46
N ASN A 39 8.80 1.21 -2.31
CA ASN A 39 7.80 1.19 -3.39
C ASN A 39 7.31 2.63 -3.67
N PRO A 40 7.54 3.21 -4.88
CA PRO A 40 7.07 4.55 -5.25
C PRO A 40 5.61 4.57 -5.73
N GLY A 41 4.90 3.44 -5.72
CA GLY A 41 3.61 3.28 -6.38
C GLY A 41 2.51 4.24 -5.92
N ARG A 42 2.63 4.76 -4.69
CA ARG A 42 1.71 5.76 -4.09
C ARG A 42 2.19 7.20 -4.18
N ASP A 43 3.36 7.48 -4.74
CA ASP A 43 3.84 8.86 -4.92
C ASP A 43 2.85 9.74 -5.71
N PRO A 44 2.22 9.27 -6.80
CA PRO A 44 1.22 10.07 -7.51
C PRO A 44 0.01 10.41 -6.63
N LEU A 45 -0.39 9.49 -5.74
CA LEU A 45 -1.47 9.73 -4.79
C LEU A 45 -1.06 10.80 -3.77
N ALA A 46 0.11 10.66 -3.14
CA ALA A 46 0.63 11.63 -2.18
C ALA A 46 0.70 13.05 -2.78
N HIS A 47 1.24 13.19 -4.00
CA HIS A 47 1.30 14.46 -4.72
C HIS A 47 -0.08 15.06 -4.95
N TRP A 48 -1.03 14.25 -5.42
CA TRP A 48 -2.40 14.73 -5.67
C TRP A 48 -3.12 15.15 -4.37
N LEU A 49 -2.94 14.40 -3.27
CA LEU A 49 -3.51 14.75 -1.96
C LEU A 49 -2.93 16.08 -1.44
N ASP A 50 -1.63 16.31 -1.63
CA ASP A 50 -0.97 17.58 -1.31
C ASP A 50 -1.55 18.74 -2.12
N GLU A 51 -1.82 18.54 -3.42
CA GLU A 51 -2.47 19.53 -4.30
C GLU A 51 -3.91 19.86 -3.85
N GLN A 52 -4.64 18.87 -3.32
CA GLN A 52 -5.97 19.09 -2.75
C GLN A 52 -5.91 19.73 -1.34
N GLY A 53 -4.74 19.81 -0.73
CA GLY A 53 -4.56 20.29 0.65
C GLY A 53 -5.12 19.33 1.70
N TRP A 54 -5.25 18.04 1.38
CA TRP A 54 -5.82 17.02 2.27
C TRP A 54 -4.73 16.34 3.10
N SER A 55 -4.94 16.25 4.41
CA SER A 55 -4.01 15.55 5.30
C SER A 55 -4.11 14.04 5.18
N TYR A 56 -2.98 13.36 5.18
CA TYR A 56 -2.95 11.91 5.09
C TYR A 56 -1.85 11.31 5.95
N PHE A 57 -2.04 10.08 6.38
CA PHE A 57 -1.00 9.29 7.05
C PHE A 57 -0.57 8.15 6.13
N ASP A 58 0.74 8.02 5.94
CA ASP A 58 1.35 6.97 5.16
C ASP A 58 2.32 6.14 6.05
N PRO A 59 2.06 4.85 6.29
CA PRO A 59 2.88 4.00 7.14
C PRO A 59 4.19 3.54 6.47
N GLN A 60 4.37 3.78 5.17
CA GLN A 60 5.62 3.51 4.47
C GLN A 60 6.64 4.62 4.76
N ILE A 61 6.87 4.83 6.04
CA ILE A 61 7.80 5.77 6.62
C ILE A 61 9.20 5.29 6.25
N HIS A 62 9.79 5.91 5.23
CA HIS A 62 11.19 5.72 4.85
C HIS A 62 12.00 6.90 5.39
N PRO A 63 13.28 6.74 5.75
CA PRO A 63 14.12 7.85 6.18
C PRO A 63 14.16 9.01 5.18
N SER A 64 14.02 8.72 3.89
CA SER A 64 13.98 9.76 2.85
C SER A 64 12.70 10.61 2.87
N THR A 65 11.61 10.12 3.47
CA THR A 65 10.32 10.83 3.55
C THR A 65 10.10 11.46 4.92
N HIS A 66 10.57 10.84 6.01
CA HIS A 66 10.35 11.33 7.39
C HIS A 66 11.63 11.74 8.14
N GLY A 67 12.80 11.60 7.53
CA GLY A 67 14.08 11.98 8.13
C GLY A 67 14.62 11.03 9.19
N ARG A 68 13.93 9.92 9.49
CA ARG A 68 14.37 8.88 10.44
C ARG A 68 13.90 7.48 10.05
N GLU A 69 14.55 6.48 10.65
CA GLU A 69 14.15 5.07 10.58
C GLU A 69 12.83 4.80 11.31
N TYR A 70 12.12 3.79 10.84
CA TYR A 70 10.90 3.28 11.45
C TYR A 70 11.20 2.62 12.80
N VAL A 71 10.44 2.98 13.83
CA VAL A 71 10.54 2.46 15.20
C VAL A 71 9.21 1.84 15.59
N TRP A 72 9.14 0.51 15.60
CA TRP A 72 7.89 -0.23 15.83
C TRP A 72 7.13 0.19 17.10
N GLY A 73 7.83 0.44 18.21
CA GLY A 73 7.21 0.85 19.47
C GLY A 73 6.56 2.24 19.44
N ILE A 74 6.85 3.05 18.42
CA ILE A 74 6.28 4.39 18.22
C ILE A 74 5.33 4.36 17.03
N ASP A 75 5.82 3.95 15.87
CA ASP A 75 5.12 4.08 14.59
C ASP A 75 3.95 3.09 14.48
N GLY A 76 4.09 1.85 14.95
CA GLY A 76 3.03 0.84 14.86
C GLY A 76 1.75 1.24 15.60
N PRO A 77 1.82 1.71 16.86
CA PRO A 77 0.66 2.25 17.56
C PRO A 77 0.03 3.47 16.86
N GLN A 78 0.84 4.35 16.26
CA GLN A 78 0.31 5.54 15.56
C GLN A 78 -0.30 5.19 14.21
N GLU A 79 0.24 4.21 13.48
CA GLU A 79 -0.34 3.69 12.25
C GLU A 79 -1.73 3.12 12.50
N LYS A 80 -1.86 2.26 13.52
CA LYS A 80 -3.17 1.71 13.91
C LYS A 80 -4.15 2.81 14.26
N ARG A 81 -3.71 3.80 15.05
CA ARG A 81 -4.54 4.94 15.45
C ARG A 81 -4.95 5.80 14.25
N ALA A 82 -4.02 6.11 13.36
CA ALA A 82 -4.27 6.86 12.14
C ALA A 82 -5.29 6.15 11.25
N ARG A 83 -5.16 4.82 11.09
CA ARG A 83 -6.13 4.00 10.36
C ARG A 83 -7.50 4.01 11.02
N ASP A 84 -7.58 3.94 12.35
CA ASP A 84 -8.84 3.92 13.08
C ASP A 84 -9.56 5.29 13.04
N GLU A 85 -8.81 6.39 13.11
CA GLU A 85 -9.34 7.75 13.20
C GLU A 85 -9.57 8.43 11.83
N ALA A 86 -8.92 7.96 10.76
CA ALA A 86 -9.09 8.53 9.43
C ALA A 86 -10.54 8.43 8.91
N LYS A 87 -10.98 9.45 8.17
CA LYS A 87 -12.30 9.47 7.53
C LYS A 87 -12.39 8.42 6.41
N LEU A 88 -11.31 8.22 5.67
CA LEU A 88 -11.23 7.29 4.54
C LEU A 88 -9.90 6.52 4.55
N ARG A 89 -9.94 5.22 4.27
CA ARG A 89 -8.74 4.41 4.05
C ARG A 89 -8.57 4.13 2.56
N ILE A 90 -7.34 4.23 2.07
CA ILE A 90 -6.99 3.94 0.69
C ILE A 90 -5.87 2.91 0.72
N TYR A 91 -6.06 1.80 0.05
CA TYR A 91 -5.08 0.72 -0.03
C TYR A 91 -4.60 0.55 -1.46
N GLU A 92 -3.31 0.70 -1.68
CA GLU A 92 -2.69 0.26 -2.93
C GLU A 92 -2.47 -1.27 -2.88
N ILE A 93 -2.96 -1.97 -3.90
CA ILE A 93 -2.57 -3.35 -4.15
C ILE A 93 -1.94 -3.39 -5.53
N THR A 94 -0.81 -4.07 -5.64
CA THR A 94 -0.15 -4.27 -6.92
C THR A 94 -0.17 -5.77 -7.26
N ALA A 95 -0.10 -6.10 -8.54
CA ALA A 95 0.11 -7.49 -8.95
C ALA A 95 1.45 -8.04 -8.42
N THR A 96 2.35 -7.14 -8.02
CA THR A 96 3.75 -7.46 -7.78
C THR A 96 4.14 -7.60 -6.31
N THR A 97 3.21 -7.32 -5.40
CA THR A 97 3.39 -7.37 -3.95
C THR A 97 2.38 -8.32 -3.33
N ILE A 98 2.80 -9.10 -2.33
CA ILE A 98 1.89 -10.03 -1.63
C ILE A 98 0.85 -9.26 -0.82
N SER A 99 1.24 -8.13 -0.24
CA SER A 99 0.37 -7.21 0.52
C SER A 99 -0.50 -7.94 1.58
N ALA A 100 0.03 -9.01 2.21
CA ALA A 100 -0.75 -9.86 3.13
C ALA A 100 -1.29 -9.09 4.35
N VAL A 101 -0.48 -8.22 4.97
CA VAL A 101 -0.93 -7.36 6.08
C VAL A 101 -2.03 -6.42 5.60
N THR A 102 -1.85 -5.78 4.45
CA THR A 102 -2.85 -4.91 3.84
C THR A 102 -4.16 -5.63 3.57
N MET A 103 -4.13 -6.89 3.13
CA MET A 103 -5.33 -7.70 2.96
C MET A 103 -6.07 -7.89 4.28
N LEU A 104 -5.36 -8.15 5.38
CA LEU A 104 -5.97 -8.26 6.71
C LEU A 104 -6.58 -6.92 7.16
N GLU A 105 -5.93 -5.80 6.86
CA GLU A 105 -6.44 -4.46 7.15
C GLU A 105 -7.74 -4.17 6.38
N ILE A 106 -7.75 -4.47 5.07
CA ILE A 106 -8.92 -4.32 4.22
C ILE A 106 -10.08 -5.20 4.71
N MET A 107 -9.79 -6.46 5.06
CA MET A 107 -10.81 -7.37 5.58
C MET A 107 -11.33 -6.92 6.96
N ASP A 108 -10.49 -6.34 7.81
CA ASP A 108 -10.95 -5.72 9.07
C ASP A 108 -11.82 -4.49 8.82
N ASP A 109 -11.47 -3.65 7.85
CA ASP A 109 -12.28 -2.50 7.44
C ASP A 109 -13.65 -2.95 6.92
N ALA A 110 -13.68 -3.96 6.04
CA ALA A 110 -14.91 -4.58 5.54
C ALA A 110 -15.78 -5.14 6.69
N ARG A 111 -15.17 -5.90 7.62
CA ARG A 111 -15.86 -6.45 8.80
C ARG A 111 -16.46 -5.36 9.69
N ARG A 112 -15.80 -4.20 9.78
CA ARG A 112 -16.23 -3.04 10.59
C ARG A 112 -17.11 -2.07 9.81
N ASN A 113 -17.42 -2.36 8.54
CA ASN A 113 -18.16 -1.49 7.64
C ASN A 113 -17.54 -0.08 7.53
N LEU A 114 -16.21 -0.01 7.53
CA LEU A 114 -15.45 1.22 7.33
C LEU A 114 -15.37 1.51 5.83
N LYS A 115 -15.58 2.79 5.46
CA LYS A 115 -15.43 3.24 4.08
C LYS A 115 -13.95 3.15 3.69
N SER A 116 -13.65 2.38 2.65
CA SER A 116 -12.29 2.23 2.13
C SER A 116 -12.27 2.10 0.61
N VAL A 117 -11.16 2.50 0.00
CA VAL A 117 -10.89 2.33 -1.43
C VAL A 117 -9.73 1.37 -1.60
N VAL A 118 -9.91 0.32 -2.41
CA VAL A 118 -8.84 -0.58 -2.83
C VAL A 118 -8.46 -0.22 -4.25
N TRP A 119 -7.26 0.34 -4.42
CA TRP A 119 -6.69 0.71 -5.71
C TRP A 119 -5.78 -0.39 -6.22
N PHE A 120 -6.22 -1.11 -7.24
CA PHE A 120 -5.39 -2.07 -7.95
C PHE A 120 -4.62 -1.35 -9.07
N ASN A 121 -3.32 -1.12 -8.89
CA ASN A 121 -2.53 -0.35 -9.87
C ASN A 121 -1.81 -1.21 -10.92
N GLU A 122 -2.08 -2.53 -10.93
CA GLU A 122 -1.49 -3.53 -11.84
C GLU A 122 0.06 -3.59 -11.81
N GLY A 123 0.73 -2.97 -10.84
CA GLY A 123 2.20 -2.86 -10.83
C GLY A 123 2.76 -1.84 -11.82
N LYS A 124 1.94 -0.93 -12.37
CA LYS A 124 2.37 0.08 -13.37
C LYS A 124 3.52 0.98 -12.90
N ASN A 125 3.58 1.24 -11.59
CA ASN A 125 4.54 2.18 -11.02
C ASN A 125 5.75 1.50 -10.37
N PHE A 126 5.66 0.20 -10.08
CA PHE A 126 6.71 -0.54 -9.40
C PHE A 126 6.54 -2.04 -9.61
N ALA A 127 7.59 -2.67 -10.12
CA ALA A 127 7.65 -4.12 -10.35
C ALA A 127 9.02 -4.64 -9.88
N PRO A 128 9.15 -5.09 -8.62
CA PRO A 128 10.38 -5.75 -8.16
C PRO A 128 10.72 -6.96 -9.02
N ILE A 129 11.98 -7.05 -9.43
CA ILE A 129 12.48 -8.17 -10.23
C ILE A 129 12.31 -9.47 -9.43
N GLY A 130 11.59 -10.44 -10.00
CA GLY A 130 11.49 -11.80 -9.47
C GLY A 130 10.43 -12.04 -8.40
N ILE A 131 9.71 -11.01 -7.94
CA ILE A 131 8.64 -11.15 -6.93
C ILE A 131 7.25 -10.90 -7.53
N GLY A 132 7.19 -10.25 -8.70
CA GLY A 132 5.96 -9.60 -9.11
C GLY A 132 5.12 -10.25 -10.20
N ASP A 133 5.76 -10.94 -11.13
CA ASP A 133 5.05 -11.65 -12.18
C ASP A 133 5.51 -13.10 -12.16
N ARG A 134 4.55 -13.99 -11.92
CA ARG A 134 4.76 -15.44 -11.89
C ARG A 134 5.35 -15.91 -13.21
N ASP A 135 4.85 -15.40 -14.32
CA ASP A 135 5.24 -15.88 -15.64
C ASP A 135 6.66 -15.39 -15.96
N ALA A 136 6.98 -14.13 -15.63
CA ALA A 136 8.36 -13.64 -15.65
C ALA A 136 9.32 -14.40 -14.71
N LEU A 137 8.87 -14.83 -13.53
CA LEU A 137 9.68 -15.65 -12.61
C LEU A 137 9.95 -17.06 -13.20
N LEU A 138 8.98 -17.66 -13.88
CA LEU A 138 9.14 -18.97 -14.53
C LEU A 138 10.21 -18.92 -15.63
N ASP A 139 10.28 -17.82 -16.37
CA ASP A 139 11.24 -17.64 -17.46
C ASP A 139 12.63 -17.16 -16.98
N ASN A 140 12.78 -16.77 -15.71
CA ASN A 140 14.03 -16.20 -15.18
C ASN A 140 15.07 -17.27 -14.80
N ARG A 141 15.66 -17.90 -15.81
CA ARG A 141 16.74 -18.91 -15.65
C ARG A 141 17.97 -18.37 -14.92
N ALA A 142 18.32 -17.10 -15.15
CA ALA A 142 19.47 -16.47 -14.52
C ALA A 142 19.30 -16.34 -13.00
N LEU A 143 18.10 -15.92 -12.54
CA LEU A 143 17.77 -15.86 -11.13
C LEU A 143 17.84 -17.25 -10.50
N ARG A 144 17.22 -18.25 -11.13
CA ARG A 144 17.23 -19.64 -10.65
C ARG A 144 18.64 -20.20 -10.48
N GLN A 145 19.53 -19.95 -11.44
CA GLN A 145 20.94 -20.33 -11.34
C GLN A 145 21.66 -19.59 -10.19
N ARG A 146 21.37 -18.30 -10.00
CA ARG A 146 22.01 -17.47 -8.96
C ARG A 146 21.60 -17.86 -7.54
N VAL A 147 20.32 -18.14 -7.31
CA VAL A 147 19.79 -18.42 -5.95
C VAL A 147 19.71 -19.92 -5.62
N GLY A 148 19.81 -20.78 -6.63
CA GLY A 148 19.66 -22.23 -6.49
C GLY A 148 18.21 -22.70 -6.44
N GLU A 149 18.00 -24.01 -6.58
CA GLU A 149 16.66 -24.63 -6.69
C GLU A 149 15.77 -24.35 -5.48
N THR A 150 16.25 -24.61 -4.27
CA THR A 150 15.42 -24.50 -3.06
C THR A 150 14.89 -23.09 -2.85
N VAL A 151 15.74 -22.07 -2.99
CA VAL A 151 15.34 -20.67 -2.84
C VAL A 151 14.39 -20.27 -3.96
N TYR A 152 14.64 -20.72 -5.19
CA TYR A 152 13.75 -20.48 -6.32
C TYR A 152 12.35 -21.06 -6.10
N TRP A 153 12.25 -22.31 -5.61
CA TRP A 153 10.96 -22.95 -5.31
C TRP A 153 10.22 -22.25 -4.19
N HIS A 154 10.93 -21.79 -3.16
CA HIS A 154 10.33 -21.00 -2.08
C HIS A 154 9.79 -19.66 -2.60
N LEU A 155 10.57 -18.95 -3.41
CA LEU A 155 10.16 -17.71 -4.05
C LEU A 155 8.92 -17.93 -4.95
N ARG A 156 8.90 -19.01 -5.74
CA ARG A 156 7.74 -19.35 -6.56
C ARG A 156 6.49 -19.60 -5.72
N ALA A 157 6.59 -20.41 -4.67
CA ALA A 157 5.46 -20.66 -3.77
C ALA A 157 4.95 -19.36 -3.12
N TYR A 158 5.87 -18.46 -2.76
CA TYR A 158 5.54 -17.14 -2.25
C TYR A 158 4.74 -16.32 -3.28
N VAL A 159 5.22 -16.23 -4.53
CA VAL A 159 4.51 -15.51 -5.62
C VAL A 159 3.15 -16.13 -5.94
N ASP A 160 3.06 -17.46 -6.02
CA ASP A 160 1.82 -18.20 -6.26
C ASP A 160 0.77 -17.89 -5.17
N ALA A 161 1.18 -17.90 -3.88
CA ALA A 161 0.31 -17.55 -2.77
C ALA A 161 -0.16 -16.09 -2.83
N GLY A 162 0.73 -15.14 -3.11
CA GLY A 162 0.36 -13.72 -3.27
C GLY A 162 -0.66 -13.52 -4.40
N ARG A 163 -0.48 -14.21 -5.53
CA ARG A 163 -1.44 -14.16 -6.65
C ARG A 163 -2.80 -14.70 -6.23
N GLN A 164 -2.84 -15.84 -5.56
CA GLN A 164 -4.09 -16.42 -5.07
C GLN A 164 -4.81 -15.47 -4.12
N LEU A 165 -4.10 -14.93 -3.12
CA LEU A 165 -4.68 -14.02 -2.14
C LEU A 165 -5.29 -12.76 -2.78
N ARG A 166 -4.66 -12.19 -3.81
CA ARG A 166 -5.21 -11.03 -4.54
C ARG A 166 -6.50 -11.37 -5.28
N ASN A 167 -6.55 -12.54 -5.93
CA ASN A 167 -7.75 -13.00 -6.62
C ASN A 167 -8.91 -13.23 -5.64
N GLU A 168 -8.62 -13.92 -4.52
CA GLU A 168 -9.61 -14.19 -3.48
C GLU A 168 -10.11 -12.91 -2.82
N LEU A 169 -9.22 -11.93 -2.58
CA LEU A 169 -9.63 -10.63 -2.02
C LEU A 169 -10.67 -9.94 -2.89
N LEU A 170 -10.46 -9.87 -4.21
CA LEU A 170 -11.42 -9.23 -5.11
C LEU A 170 -12.78 -9.93 -5.09
N LEU A 171 -12.79 -11.27 -5.00
CA LEU A 171 -14.03 -12.05 -4.87
C LEU A 171 -14.72 -11.77 -3.53
N MET A 172 -13.97 -11.70 -2.42
CA MET A 172 -14.51 -11.39 -1.10
C MET A 172 -15.09 -9.97 -1.00
N LEU A 173 -14.50 -9.02 -1.75
CA LEU A 173 -14.93 -7.62 -1.75
C LEU A 173 -16.08 -7.32 -2.72
N ALA A 174 -16.40 -8.22 -3.65
CA ALA A 174 -17.36 -7.97 -4.72
C ALA A 174 -18.74 -7.49 -4.21
N ASP A 175 -19.17 -8.02 -3.07
CA ASP A 175 -20.46 -7.69 -2.44
C ASP A 175 -20.31 -6.81 -1.20
N CYS A 176 -19.13 -6.22 -0.94
CA CYS A 176 -18.88 -5.41 0.24
C CYS A 176 -19.23 -3.93 -0.01
N PRO A 177 -20.34 -3.40 0.53
CA PRO A 177 -20.81 -2.05 0.20
C PRO A 177 -19.91 -0.93 0.76
N SER A 178 -19.09 -1.22 1.77
CA SER A 178 -18.19 -0.24 2.37
C SER A 178 -16.85 -0.13 1.63
N ILE A 179 -16.57 -1.02 0.67
CA ILE A 179 -15.28 -1.08 -0.02
C ILE A 179 -15.48 -0.83 -1.51
N VAL A 180 -14.83 0.22 -2.02
CA VAL A 180 -14.84 0.55 -3.45
C VAL A 180 -13.54 0.05 -4.07
N VAL A 181 -13.62 -0.82 -5.08
CA VAL A 181 -12.46 -1.28 -5.83
C VAL A 181 -12.31 -0.46 -7.11
N VAL A 182 -11.11 0.05 -7.37
CA VAL A 182 -10.78 0.87 -8.56
C VAL A 182 -9.49 0.37 -9.21
N ASN A 183 -9.40 0.51 -10.54
CA ASN A 183 -8.30 -0.01 -11.36
C ASN A 183 -7.48 1.10 -12.04
N SER A 184 -7.91 2.35 -11.93
CA SER A 184 -7.18 3.50 -12.46
C SER A 184 -7.03 4.62 -11.44
N PHE A 185 -6.03 5.48 -11.67
CA PHE A 185 -5.81 6.64 -10.82
C PHE A 185 -6.94 7.68 -10.95
N ASP A 186 -7.59 7.76 -12.13
CA ASP A 186 -8.75 8.64 -12.32
C ASP A 186 -9.98 8.15 -11.54
N GLU A 187 -10.24 6.84 -11.57
CA GLU A 187 -11.27 6.22 -10.73
C GLU A 187 -10.99 6.42 -9.25
N LEU A 188 -9.72 6.29 -8.82
CA LEU A 188 -9.31 6.55 -7.44
C LEU A 188 -9.64 7.98 -7.01
N LYS A 189 -9.25 8.98 -7.80
CA LYS A 189 -9.55 10.40 -7.52
C LYS A 189 -11.05 10.65 -7.42
N ALA A 190 -11.83 10.06 -8.32
CA ALA A 190 -13.28 10.17 -8.32
C ALA A 190 -13.90 9.53 -7.06
N ALA A 191 -13.48 8.31 -6.72
CA ALA A 191 -13.94 7.59 -5.54
C ALA A 191 -13.64 8.34 -4.24
N ILE A 192 -12.40 8.82 -4.06
CA ILE A 192 -12.00 9.61 -2.89
C ILE A 192 -12.85 10.87 -2.77
N THR A 193 -12.98 11.62 -3.87
CA THR A 193 -13.76 12.86 -3.89
C THR A 193 -15.23 12.63 -3.54
N TYR A 194 -15.81 11.54 -4.03
CA TYR A 194 -17.19 11.15 -3.73
C TYR A 194 -17.35 10.77 -2.24
N LEU A 195 -16.53 9.83 -1.76
CA LEU A 195 -16.64 9.29 -0.40
C LEU A 195 -16.31 10.29 0.70
N LEU A 196 -15.53 11.33 0.41
CA LEU A 196 -15.25 12.40 1.37
C LEU A 196 -16.38 13.45 1.47
N ARG A 197 -17.28 13.54 0.48
CA ARG A 197 -18.46 14.43 0.51
C ARG A 197 -19.61 13.84 1.32
N ASP A 198 -19.75 12.52 1.27
CA ASP A 198 -20.65 11.71 2.12
C ASP A 198 -20.14 11.55 3.56
#